data_AF-A0A955QK21-F1
#
_entry.id   AF-A0A955QK21-F1
#
_cell.length_a   1.000
_cell.length_b   1.000
_cell.length_c   1.000
_cell.angle_alpha   90.00
_cell.angle_beta   90.00
_cell.angle_gamma   90.00
#
_symmetry.space_group_name_H-M   'P 1'
#
loop_
_entity.id
_entity.type
_entity.pdbx_description
1 polymer ?
#
loop_
_entity_poly.entity_id
_entity_poly.type
_entity_poly.pdbx_seq_one_letter_code
_entity_poly.pdbx_strand_id
1 'polypeptide(L)' 'MITTPHEQDGFIRLLGNGSQFGLSIHYAVQPKPEGIAQAFLIGRDFIGSDRVALVLGDNIFYGHG' A
#
# COMPACT_ATOMS: atom_id res chain seq x y z
N MET A 1 0.36 -1.67 1.97
CA MET A 1 -0.66 -1.61 0.92
C MET A 1 -2.00 -1.25 1.54
N ILE A 2 -2.61 -0.18 1.04
CA ILE A 2 -3.89 0.35 1.52
C ILE A 2 -4.94 0.04 0.46
N THR A 3 -6.02 -0.65 0.84
CA THR A 3 -7.09 -1.06 -0.09
C THR A 3 -8.45 -0.84 0.56
N THR A 4 -9.53 -1.01 -0.22
CA THR A 4 -10.87 -1.11 0.37
C THR A 4 -11.01 -2.39 1.23
N PRO A 5 -12.01 -2.46 2.12
CA PRO A 5 -12.21 -3.64 2.98
C PRO A 5 -12.42 -4.96 2.21
N HIS A 6 -13.06 -4.91 1.04
CA HIS A 6 -13.43 -6.11 0.28
C HIS A 6 -12.34 -6.59 -0.67
N GLU A 7 -11.40 -5.73 -1.06
CA GLU A 7 -10.27 -6.08 -1.94
C GLU A 7 -9.08 -6.67 -1.17
N GLN A 8 -8.98 -6.38 0.14
CA GLN A 8 -7.79 -6.68 0.93
C GLN A 8 -7.42 -8.17 0.90
N ASP A 9 -8.41 -9.05 1.04
CA ASP A 9 -8.19 -10.51 1.05
C ASP A 9 -7.59 -11.01 -0.28
N GLY A 10 -8.03 -10.45 -1.41
CA GLY A 10 -7.48 -10.80 -2.72
C GLY A 10 -6.01 -10.45 -2.83
N PHE A 11 -5.64 -9.28 -2.33
CA PHE A 11 -4.27 -8.79 -2.29
C PHE A 11 -3.37 -9.54 -1.28
N ILE A 12 -3.91 -9.96 -0.14
CA ILE A 12 -3.20 -10.84 0.81
C ILE A 12 -2.94 -12.20 0.17
N ARG A 13 -3.93 -12.78 -0.50
CA ARG A 13 -3.77 -14.06 -1.21
C ARG A 13 -2.73 -13.99 -2.32
N LEU A 14 -2.68 -12.87 -3.05
CA LEU A 14 -1.74 -12.69 -4.16
C LEU A 14 -0.30 -12.47 -3.71
N LEU A 15 -0.07 -11.60 -2.72
CA LEU A 15 1.28 -11.13 -2.37
C LEU A 15 1.80 -11.72 -1.06
N GLY A 16 0.91 -12.21 -0.19
CA GLY A 16 1.26 -12.67 1.16
C GLY A 16 1.97 -11.58 1.97
N ASN A 17 2.85 -11.97 2.87
CA ASN A 17 3.69 -10.99 3.59
C ASN A 17 4.86 -10.44 2.74
N GLY A 18 4.98 -10.81 1.46
CA GLY A 18 6.07 -10.38 0.58
C GLY A 18 7.40 -11.12 0.75
N SER A 19 7.52 -12.05 1.69
CA SER A 19 8.78 -12.76 1.97
C SER A 19 9.32 -13.54 0.77
N GLN A 20 8.43 -14.06 -0.09
CA GLN A 20 8.79 -14.69 -1.37
C GLN A 20 9.56 -13.77 -2.34
N PHE A 21 9.46 -12.45 -2.14
CA PHE A 21 10.16 -11.43 -2.91
C PHE A 21 11.27 -10.73 -2.09
N GLY A 22 11.55 -11.20 -0.87
CA GLY A 22 12.47 -10.51 0.06
C GLY A 22 11.93 -9.18 0.61
N LEU A 23 10.61 -8.98 0.57
CA LEU A 23 9.92 -7.78 1.05
C LEU A 23 9.16 -8.04 2.36
N SER A 24 8.80 -6.97 3.07
CA SER A 24 7.82 -7.00 4.17
C SER A 24 6.60 -6.17 3.78
N ILE A 25 5.51 -6.84 3.41
CA ILE A 25 4.26 -6.20 2.99
C ILE A 25 3.28 -6.16 4.17
N HIS A 26 2.87 -4.95 4.53
CA HIS A 26 1.84 -4.70 5.54
C HIS A 26 0.56 -4.24 4.87
N TYR A 27 -0.58 -4.57 5.46
CA TYR A 27 -1.91 -4.30 4.91
C TYR A 27 -2.69 -3.39 5.85
N ALA A 28 -3.37 -2.40 5.29
CA ALA A 28 -4.29 -1.54 6.02
C ALA A 28 -5.53 -1.27 5.17
N VAL A 29 -6.66 -1.01 5.83
CA VAL A 29 -7.95 -0.75 5.17
C VAL A 29 -8.19 0.75 5.08
N GLN A 30 -8.65 1.21 3.92
CA GLN A 30 -9.28 2.51 3.73
C GLN A 30 -10.80 2.32 3.68
N PRO A 31 -11.56 2.68 4.74
CA PRO A 31 -12.99 2.43 4.78
C PRO A 31 -13.79 3.22 3.73
N LYS A 32 -13.33 4.44 3.42
CA LYS A 32 -13.94 5.37 2.46
C LYS A 32 -12.86 6.19 1.76
N PRO A 33 -13.05 6.55 0.48
CA PRO A 33 -12.07 7.34 -0.27
C PRO A 33 -12.16 8.83 0.12
N GLU A 34 -11.40 9.25 1.13
CA GLU A 34 -11.37 10.66 1.59
C GLU A 34 -10.20 11.46 0.97
N GLY A 35 -9.62 10.95 -0.11
CA GLY A 35 -8.52 11.58 -0.84
C GLY A 35 -7.15 10.96 -0.55
N ILE A 36 -6.19 11.24 -1.44
CA ILE A 36 -4.85 10.60 -1.46
C ILE A 36 -4.07 10.86 -0.16
N ALA A 37 -4.22 12.05 0.44
CA ALA A 37 -3.54 12.41 1.67
C ALA A 37 -3.94 11.52 2.86
N GLN A 38 -5.12 10.88 2.83
CA GLN A 38 -5.56 9.95 3.86
C GLN A 38 -4.62 8.74 4.00
N ALA A 39 -3.84 8.40 2.96
CA ALA A 39 -2.82 7.36 3.02
C ALA A 39 -1.78 7.61 4.14
N PHE A 40 -1.42 8.86 4.39
CA PHE A 40 -0.48 9.22 5.46
C PHE A 40 -1.09 9.12 6.85
N LEU A 41 -2.42 9.28 6.97
CA LEU A 41 -3.13 9.07 8.24
C LEU A 41 -3.25 7.57 8.55
N ILE A 42 -3.68 6.77 7.58
CA ILE A 42 -3.81 5.31 7.70
C ILE A 42 -2.44 4.66 7.95
N GLY A 43 -1.42 5.12 7.22
CA GLY A 43 -0.06 4.59 7.30
C GLY A 43 0.79 5.17 8.43
N ARG A 44 0.29 6.12 9.25
CA ARG A 44 1.10 6.89 10.19
C ARG A 44 2.03 6.02 11.05
N ASP A 45 1.49 4.98 11.66
CA ASP A 45 2.24 4.14 12.58
C ASP A 45 3.23 3.21 11.84
N PHE A 46 2.94 2.86 10.58
CA PHE A 46 3.85 2.14 9.69
C PHE A 46 5.00 3.04 9.21
N ILE A 47 4.73 4.31 8.94
CA ILE A 47 5.71 5.32 8.49
C ILE A 47 6.69 5.67 9.63
N GLY A 48 6.17 5.82 10.85
CA GLY A 48 6.98 6.23 12.00
C GLY A 48 7.68 7.57 11.76
N SER A 49 9.02 7.55 11.81
CA SER A 49 9.89 8.72 11.58
C SER A 49 10.64 8.68 10.24
N ASP A 50 10.37 7.68 9.40
CA ASP A 50 11.12 7.46 8.17
C ASP A 50 10.61 8.31 7.00
N ARG A 51 11.47 8.50 6.00
CA ARG A 51 11.06 9.10 4.72
C ARG A 51 10.32 8.05 3.89
N VAL A 52 9.25 8.46 3.20
CA VAL A 52 8.40 7.54 2.45
C VAL A 52 8.06 8.04 1.06
N ALA A 53 7.77 7.10 0.17
CA ALA A 53 7.23 7.36 -1.15
C ALA A 53 5.81 6.79 -1.25
N LEU A 54 4.94 7.48 -1.98
CA LEU A 54 3.58 7.05 -2.26
C LEU A 54 3.41 6.85 -3.77
N VAL A 55 2.87 5.70 -4.16
CA VAL A 55 2.48 5.38 -5.53
C VAL A 55 1.02 4.92 -5.52
N LEU A 56 0.22 5.37 -6.50
CA LEU A 56 -1.14 4.85 -6.66
C LEU A 56 -1.09 3.51 -7.40
N GLY A 57 -1.90 2.55 -6.97
CA GLY A 57 -1.86 1.17 -7.46
C GLY A 57 -2.26 0.99 -8.93
N ASP A 58 -2.82 2.03 -9.56
CA ASP A 58 -3.25 2.07 -10.95
C ASP A 58 -2.26 2.82 -11.87
N ASN A 59 -1.21 3.42 -11.33
CA ASN A 59 -0.20 4.09 -12.14
C ASN A 59 0.78 3.09 -12.76
N ILE A 60 1.01 3.22 -14.06
CA ILE A 60 2.00 2.43 -14.81
C ILE A 60 3.05 3.41 -15.35
N PHE A 61 4.30 3.23 -14.92
CA PHE A 61 5.45 4.01 -15.39
C PHE A 61 6.40 3.12 -16.19
N TYR A 62 6.84 3.60 -17.35
CA TYR A 62 7.86 2.95 -18.17
C TYR A 62 8.70 4.02 -18.88
N GLY A 63 10.01 3.80 -18.96
CA GLY A 63 10.94 4.70 -19.62
C GLY A 63 12.27 4.01 -19.90
N HIS A 64 13.02 4.51 -20.87
CA HIS A 64 14.36 4.00 -21.20
C HIS A 64 15.41 4.72 -20.36
N GLY A 65 16.26 3.98 -19.66
CA GLY A 65 17.31 4.50 -18.78
C GLY A 65 18.02 3.40 -18.00
#